data_AF-A0AAE3DWU6-F1
#
_entry.id   AF-A0AAE3DWU6-F1
#
_cell.length_a   1.000
_cell.length_b   1.000
_cell.length_c   1.000
_cell.angle_alpha   90.00
_cell.angle_beta   90.00
_cell.angle_gamma   90.00
#
_symmetry.space_group_name_H-M   'P 1'
#
loop_
_entity.id
_entity.type
_entity.pdbx_description
1 polymer ?
#
loop_
_entity_poly.entity_id
_entity_poly.type
_entity_poly.pdbx_seq_one_letter_code
_entity_poly.pdbx_strand_id
1 'polypeptide(L)'
;MSAKTNLATLLIAATAITSNSAALANDLTDNIINDLYNFKIIADKSDIRPNNNITRAEAVKMICIAEGNDVFDNDTTDTQIFYDVPTSHWAAKYIEIAVDDSIISGYEDNTFKPEQYVTYQELHRMIVSSLGYNLYAEQAGGYPKGYITYSNALEISKNMSLDNSAFATRGDAMQMIYNSLDAPIMEVRENVEIDGTVETVVMIYDGKSNPFISFRKILSGEVEY
;
A
#
# COMPACT_ATOMS: atom_id res chain seq x y z
N MET A 1 11.94 14.64 -28.27
CA MET A 1 10.47 14.77 -28.35
C MET A 1 9.99 15.12 -26.95
N SER A 2 9.28 16.24 -26.79
CA SER A 2 8.75 16.67 -25.50
C SER A 2 7.42 15.94 -25.30
N ALA A 3 7.35 15.03 -24.33
CA ALA A 3 6.07 14.51 -23.87
C ALA A 3 5.20 15.69 -23.45
N LYS A 4 4.02 15.86 -24.06
CA LYS A 4 3.05 16.87 -23.64
C LYS A 4 2.17 16.23 -22.57
N THR A 5 2.57 16.44 -21.33
CA THR A 5 1.81 16.01 -20.16
C THR A 5 0.59 16.91 -19.98
N ASN A 6 -0.55 16.55 -20.57
CA ASN A 6 -1.85 17.18 -20.25
C ASN A 6 -2.46 16.49 -19.02
N LEU A 7 -1.79 16.56 -17.86
CA LEU A 7 -2.38 16.09 -16.60
C LEU A 7 -3.16 17.25 -15.94
N ALA A 8 -4.48 17.22 -16.07
CA ALA A 8 -5.35 18.01 -15.21
C ALA A 8 -5.17 17.52 -13.77
N THR A 9 -4.81 18.42 -12.85
CA THR A 9 -4.74 18.12 -11.42
C THR A 9 -6.15 17.76 -10.92
N LEU A 10 -6.48 16.47 -10.90
CA LEU A 10 -7.74 16.01 -10.34
C LEU A 10 -7.59 15.96 -8.82
N LEU A 11 -7.95 17.05 -8.16
CA LEU A 11 -8.10 17.09 -6.72
C LEU A 11 -9.24 16.13 -6.36
N ILE A 12 -8.92 15.00 -5.75
CA ILE A 12 -9.95 14.13 -5.14
C ILE A 12 -10.65 15.00 -4.11
N ALA A 13 -11.91 15.35 -4.38
CA ALA A 13 -12.75 16.02 -3.41
C ALA A 13 -13.02 15.03 -2.28
N ALA A 14 -12.17 15.05 -1.25
CA ALA A 14 -12.47 14.46 0.03
C ALA A 14 -13.68 15.21 0.60
N THR A 15 -14.83 14.57 0.62
CA THR A 15 -15.96 15.06 1.42
C THR A 15 -15.50 15.10 2.87
N ALA A 16 -15.29 16.30 3.41
CA ALA A 16 -14.95 16.48 4.81
C ALA A 16 -16.10 15.96 5.68
N ILE A 17 -15.95 14.76 6.23
CA ILE A 17 -16.78 14.29 7.33
C ILE A 17 -16.23 14.97 8.59
N THR A 18 -17.09 15.72 9.27
CA THR A 18 -16.75 16.36 10.55
C THR A 18 -16.43 15.27 11.57
N SER A 19 -15.16 15.10 11.94
CA SER A 19 -14.73 14.17 12.98
C SER A 19 -15.15 14.71 14.34
N ASN A 20 -16.01 13.98 15.06
CA ASN A 20 -16.24 14.20 16.48
C ASN A 20 -14.93 13.86 17.23
N SER A 21 -14.33 14.86 17.88
CA SER A 21 -13.05 14.76 18.57
C SER A 21 -13.18 14.13 19.96
N ALA A 22 -13.60 12.86 20.01
CA ALA A 22 -13.26 11.98 21.12
C ALA A 22 -11.94 11.31 20.75
N ALA A 23 -10.96 11.29 21.64
CA ALA A 23 -9.69 10.59 21.41
C ALA A 23 -9.98 9.12 21.04
N LEU A 24 -9.79 8.77 19.77
CA LEU A 24 -9.96 7.41 19.28
C LEU A 24 -8.73 6.63 19.74
N ALA A 25 -8.92 5.72 20.70
CA ALA A 25 -7.97 4.64 20.90
C ALA A 25 -8.07 3.73 19.67
N ASN A 26 -6.93 3.40 19.05
CA ASN A 26 -6.85 2.50 17.90
C ASN A 26 -7.07 1.04 18.35
N ASP A 27 -8.27 0.74 18.86
CA ASP A 27 -8.61 -0.63 19.26
C ASP A 27 -9.00 -1.42 18.01
N LEU A 28 -8.10 -2.28 17.54
CA LEU A 28 -8.40 -3.29 16.53
C LEU A 28 -9.61 -4.11 16.98
N THR A 29 -10.75 -3.91 16.34
CA THR A 29 -11.97 -4.65 16.67
C THR A 29 -11.89 -6.11 16.20
N ASP A 30 -12.62 -7.01 16.86
CA ASP A 30 -12.71 -8.41 16.46
C ASP A 30 -13.14 -8.60 15.00
N ASN A 31 -14.00 -7.72 14.49
CA ASN A 31 -14.45 -7.75 13.09
C ASN A 31 -13.29 -7.49 12.13
N ILE A 32 -12.44 -6.49 12.43
CA ILE A 32 -11.26 -6.16 11.62
C ILE A 32 -10.29 -7.34 11.63
N ILE A 33 -10.02 -7.91 12.80
CA ILE A 33 -9.12 -9.06 12.93
C ILE A 33 -9.66 -10.27 12.14
N ASN A 34 -10.96 -10.54 12.22
CA ASN A 34 -11.58 -11.65 11.47
C ASN A 34 -11.52 -11.41 9.95
N ASP A 35 -11.77 -10.20 9.47
CA ASP A 35 -11.66 -9.85 8.05
C ASP A 35 -10.22 -10.01 7.54
N LEU A 36 -9.24 -9.45 8.25
CA LEU A 36 -7.82 -9.58 7.89
C LEU A 36 -7.39 -11.05 7.85
N TYR A 37 -7.90 -11.88 8.76
CA TYR A 37 -7.64 -13.31 8.77
C TYR A 37 -8.31 -14.02 7.59
N ASN A 38 -9.57 -13.70 7.28
CA ASN A 38 -10.32 -14.29 6.16
C ASN A 38 -9.69 -13.96 4.81
N PHE A 39 -9.15 -12.75 4.66
CA PHE A 39 -8.34 -12.34 3.51
C PHE A 39 -6.89 -12.82 3.57
N LYS A 40 -6.52 -13.58 4.61
CA LYS A 40 -5.18 -14.14 4.85
C LYS A 40 -4.07 -13.09 5.04
N ILE A 41 -4.42 -11.81 5.17
CA ILE A 41 -3.47 -10.72 5.43
C ILE A 41 -2.75 -10.96 6.76
N ILE A 42 -3.46 -11.53 7.76
CA ILE A 42 -2.84 -12.08 8.97
C ILE A 42 -2.97 -13.60 9.00
N ALA A 43 -1.91 -14.28 9.42
CA ALA A 43 -1.86 -15.75 9.42
C ALA A 43 -2.53 -16.39 10.64
N ASP A 44 -2.47 -15.73 11.81
CA ASP A 44 -2.99 -16.26 13.06
C ASP A 44 -3.65 -15.14 13.87
N LYS A 45 -4.96 -15.27 14.10
CA LYS A 45 -5.73 -14.31 14.91
C LYS A 45 -5.54 -14.45 16.41
N SER A 46 -4.95 -15.56 16.88
CA SER A 46 -4.66 -15.82 18.28
C SER A 46 -3.34 -15.20 18.76
N ASP A 47 -2.42 -14.89 17.84
CA ASP A 47 -1.13 -14.26 18.12
C ASP A 47 -0.82 -13.12 17.13
N ILE A 48 -1.54 -12.00 17.27
CA ILE A 48 -1.39 -10.83 16.37
C ILE A 48 -0.31 -9.83 16.83
N ARG A 49 0.07 -9.87 18.11
CA ARG A 49 1.10 -9.01 18.76
C ARG A 49 0.95 -7.52 18.40
N PRO A 50 -0.21 -6.90 18.69
CA PRO A 50 -0.57 -5.61 18.09
C PRO A 50 0.32 -4.47 18.57
N ASN A 51 0.91 -4.57 19.77
CA ASN A 51 1.77 -3.55 20.36
C ASN A 51 3.26 -3.68 19.97
N ASN A 52 3.64 -4.76 19.27
CA ASN A 52 5.01 -4.90 18.79
C ASN A 52 5.20 -4.04 17.53
N ASN A 53 6.39 -3.50 17.32
CA ASN A 53 6.72 -2.86 16.05
C ASN A 53 6.72 -3.89 14.91
N ILE A 54 6.23 -3.48 13.75
CA ILE A 54 6.21 -4.32 12.55
C ILE A 54 7.55 -4.23 11.80
N THR A 55 8.06 -5.36 11.31
CA THR A 55 9.25 -5.37 10.45
C THR A 55 8.91 -5.05 9.00
N ARG A 56 9.92 -4.64 8.22
CA ARG A 56 9.78 -4.36 6.78
C ARG A 56 9.26 -5.58 6.01
N ALA A 57 9.77 -6.76 6.30
CA ALA A 57 9.32 -8.00 5.67
C ALA A 57 7.85 -8.32 6.00
N GLU A 58 7.43 -8.10 7.25
CA GLU A 58 6.04 -8.31 7.68
C GLU A 58 5.09 -7.33 7.00
N ALA A 59 5.45 -6.04 6.94
CA ALA A 59 4.64 -5.01 6.30
C ALA A 59 4.47 -5.29 4.79
N VAL A 60 5.55 -5.63 4.08
CA VAL A 60 5.49 -5.98 2.65
C VAL A 60 4.59 -7.18 2.42
N LYS A 61 4.75 -8.27 3.19
CA LYS A 61 3.90 -9.45 3.05
C LYS A 61 2.41 -9.10 3.20
N MET A 62 2.06 -8.33 4.23
CA MET A 62 0.66 -7.97 4.48
C MET A 62 0.08 -7.10 3.34
N ILE A 63 0.88 -6.19 2.78
CA ILE A 63 0.46 -5.32 1.67
C ILE A 63 0.27 -6.13 0.38
N CYS A 64 1.22 -7.01 0.03
CA CYS A 64 1.09 -7.85 -1.17
C CYS A 64 -0.14 -8.77 -1.07
N ILE A 65 -0.40 -9.37 0.10
CA ILE A 65 -1.61 -10.18 0.28
C ILE A 65 -2.86 -9.28 0.14
N ALA A 66 -2.84 -8.05 0.66
CA ALA A 66 -3.93 -7.11 0.48
C ALA A 66 -4.19 -6.75 -1.00
N GLU A 67 -3.15 -6.67 -1.83
CA GLU A 67 -3.27 -6.49 -3.28
C GLU A 67 -3.88 -7.70 -4.01
N GLY A 68 -4.01 -8.85 -3.34
CA GLY A 68 -4.46 -10.11 -3.94
C GLY A 68 -3.31 -11.05 -4.31
N ASN A 69 -2.06 -10.67 -4.03
CA ASN A 69 -0.86 -11.44 -4.32
C ASN A 69 -0.56 -12.45 -3.19
N ASP A 70 -1.42 -13.46 -3.02
CA ASP A 70 -1.20 -14.56 -2.06
C ASP A 70 -0.16 -15.55 -2.61
N VAL A 71 1.04 -15.52 -2.02
CA VAL A 71 2.15 -16.43 -2.35
C VAL A 71 1.99 -17.74 -1.56
N PHE A 72 2.01 -18.87 -2.26
CA PHE A 72 1.93 -20.21 -1.66
C PHE A 72 3.32 -20.71 -1.19
N ASP A 73 3.36 -21.62 -0.21
CA ASP A 73 4.59 -22.09 0.46
C ASP A 73 5.69 -22.66 -0.47
N ASN A 74 5.37 -23.00 -1.72
CA ASN A 74 6.30 -23.51 -2.72
C ASN A 74 6.70 -22.50 -3.80
N ASP A 75 6.20 -21.28 -3.73
CA ASP A 75 6.54 -20.21 -4.65
C ASP A 75 7.84 -19.53 -4.18
N THR A 76 8.93 -19.97 -4.79
CA THR A 76 10.27 -19.46 -4.52
C THR A 76 10.66 -18.46 -5.59
N THR A 77 11.36 -17.40 -5.20
CA THR A 77 12.04 -16.56 -6.18
C THR A 77 13.33 -17.24 -6.67
N ASP A 78 13.56 -17.23 -7.97
CA ASP A 78 14.77 -17.80 -8.59
C ASP A 78 15.95 -16.81 -8.56
N THR A 79 15.67 -15.53 -8.30
CA THR A 79 16.68 -14.46 -8.33
C THR A 79 16.76 -13.75 -6.99
N GLN A 80 17.98 -13.60 -6.48
CA GLN A 80 18.22 -12.78 -5.31
C GLN A 80 18.16 -11.29 -5.68
N ILE A 81 17.11 -10.59 -5.24
CA ILE A 81 16.92 -9.15 -5.50
C ILE A 81 17.84 -8.28 -4.62
N PHE A 82 17.94 -8.61 -3.32
CA PHE A 82 18.75 -7.86 -2.34
C PHE A 82 19.77 -8.77 -1.65
N TYR A 83 20.95 -8.25 -1.33
CA TYR A 83 22.05 -9.05 -0.78
C TYR A 83 21.74 -9.67 0.59
N ASP A 84 20.91 -9.01 1.40
CA ASP A 84 20.50 -9.45 2.72
C ASP A 84 19.19 -10.25 2.74
N VAL A 85 18.65 -10.57 1.57
CA VAL A 85 17.44 -11.40 1.40
C VAL A 85 17.79 -12.61 0.54
N PRO A 86 18.20 -13.74 1.15
CA PRO A 86 18.37 -15.00 0.41
C PRO A 86 17.06 -15.42 -0.27
N THR A 87 17.13 -16.13 -1.39
CA THR A 87 15.93 -16.62 -2.11
C THR A 87 15.06 -17.56 -1.26
N SER A 88 15.64 -18.21 -0.26
CA SER A 88 14.95 -19.04 0.73
C SER A 88 14.32 -18.26 1.88
N HIS A 89 14.46 -16.93 1.92
CA HIS A 89 13.84 -16.11 2.94
C HIS A 89 12.33 -16.13 2.75
N TRP A 90 11.56 -16.30 3.83
CA TRP A 90 10.10 -16.45 3.77
C TRP A 90 9.38 -15.26 3.10
N ALA A 91 10.00 -14.08 3.13
CA ALA A 91 9.48 -12.87 2.50
C ALA A 91 10.02 -12.62 1.08
N ALA A 92 10.94 -13.44 0.57
CA ALA A 92 11.68 -13.14 -0.66
C ALA A 92 10.75 -12.89 -1.86
N LYS A 93 9.71 -13.72 -2.02
CA LYS A 93 8.75 -13.59 -3.11
C LYS A 93 7.86 -12.35 -2.97
N TYR A 94 7.39 -12.04 -1.76
CA TYR A 94 6.64 -10.80 -1.52
C TYR A 94 7.50 -9.55 -1.77
N ILE A 95 8.80 -9.61 -1.43
CA ILE A 95 9.74 -8.53 -1.68
C ILE A 95 9.97 -8.34 -3.19
N GLU A 96 10.07 -9.43 -3.96
CA GLU A 96 10.14 -9.37 -5.44
C GLU A 96 8.89 -8.67 -6.01
N ILE A 97 7.70 -9.13 -5.64
CA ILE A 97 6.42 -8.53 -6.07
C ILE A 97 6.38 -7.05 -5.73
N ALA A 98 6.71 -6.68 -4.50
CA ALA A 98 6.67 -5.29 -4.06
C ALA A 98 7.72 -4.39 -4.75
N VAL A 99 8.80 -4.96 -5.28
CA VAL A 99 9.75 -4.21 -6.13
C VAL A 99 9.16 -4.01 -7.53
N ASP A 100 8.59 -5.06 -8.12
CA ASP A 100 7.98 -5.00 -9.45
C ASP A 100 6.81 -4.01 -9.48
N ASP A 101 5.99 -4.01 -8.44
CA ASP A 101 4.85 -3.09 -8.26
C ASP A 101 5.26 -1.69 -7.77
N SER A 102 6.57 -1.42 -7.66
CA SER A 102 7.12 -0.11 -7.25
C SER A 102 6.61 0.35 -5.87
N ILE A 103 6.35 -0.59 -4.96
CA ILE A 103 5.99 -0.35 -3.56
C ILE A 103 7.24 -0.05 -2.74
N ILE A 104 8.33 -0.75 -3.05
CA ILE A 104 9.64 -0.63 -2.41
C ILE A 104 10.77 -0.57 -3.44
N SER A 105 11.90 0.02 -3.05
CA SER A 105 13.11 0.09 -3.89
C SER A 105 14.39 -0.38 -3.19
N GLY A 106 14.30 -0.78 -1.91
CA GLY A 106 15.48 -1.05 -1.07
C GLY A 106 16.31 0.20 -0.76
N TYR A 107 17.56 -0.02 -0.33
CA TYR A 107 18.54 1.02 0.01
C TYR A 107 19.66 1.10 -1.04
N GLU A 108 20.41 2.20 -1.04
CA GLU A 108 21.52 2.44 -1.98
C GLU A 108 22.63 1.39 -1.91
N ASP A 109 22.76 0.69 -0.78
CA ASP A 109 23.71 -0.41 -0.56
C ASP A 109 23.22 -1.78 -1.07
N ASN A 110 22.12 -1.80 -1.84
CA ASN A 110 21.47 -2.98 -2.38
C ASN A 110 20.96 -3.96 -1.29
N THR A 111 20.55 -3.40 -0.16
CA THR A 111 19.88 -4.14 0.93
C THR A 111 18.39 -3.79 1.02
N PHE A 112 17.61 -4.68 1.63
CA PHE A 112 16.20 -4.45 1.96
C PHE A 112 15.98 -4.25 3.46
N LYS A 113 16.81 -4.84 4.32
CA LYS A 113 16.72 -4.86 5.78
C LYS A 113 15.41 -5.47 6.30
N PRO A 114 15.13 -6.76 6.00
CA PRO A 114 13.83 -7.38 6.26
C PRO A 114 13.38 -7.29 7.73
N GLU A 115 14.34 -7.36 8.67
CA GLU A 115 14.08 -7.34 10.11
C GLU A 115 14.04 -5.93 10.73
N GLN A 116 14.34 -4.88 9.95
CA GLN A 116 14.26 -3.51 10.45
C GLN A 116 12.80 -3.10 10.63
N TYR A 117 12.50 -2.35 11.69
CA TYR A 117 11.16 -1.80 11.90
C TYR A 117 10.82 -0.69 10.91
N VAL A 118 9.54 -0.61 10.57
CA VAL A 118 8.98 0.38 9.64
C VAL A 118 8.49 1.59 10.43
N THR A 119 8.83 2.80 9.99
CA THR A 119 8.21 4.04 10.50
C THR A 119 6.84 4.27 9.90
N TYR A 120 5.96 5.02 10.57
CA TYR A 120 4.65 5.34 9.98
C TYR A 120 4.77 6.04 8.61
N GLN A 121 5.75 6.93 8.42
CA GLN A 121 6.00 7.55 7.12
C GLN A 121 6.35 6.54 6.01
N GLU A 122 7.18 5.54 6.32
CA GLU A 122 7.48 4.46 5.37
C GLU A 122 6.24 3.61 5.09
N LEU A 123 5.43 3.31 6.13
CA LEU A 123 4.21 2.55 5.96
C LEU A 123 3.17 3.29 5.11
N HIS A 124 3.00 4.61 5.32
CA HIS A 124 2.20 5.47 4.47
C HIS A 124 2.66 5.42 3.01
N ARG A 125 3.99 5.50 2.79
CA ARG A 125 4.56 5.38 1.45
C ARG A 125 4.17 4.04 0.82
N MET A 126 4.43 2.93 1.50
CA MET A 126 4.17 1.58 0.97
C MET A 126 2.70 1.38 0.60
N ILE A 127 1.75 1.76 1.47
CA ILE A 127 0.31 1.57 1.21
C ILE A 127 -0.19 2.50 0.09
N VAL A 128 0.29 3.74 0.02
CA VAL A 128 -0.10 4.65 -1.07
C VAL A 128 0.50 4.20 -2.41
N SER A 129 1.72 3.66 -2.38
CA SER A 129 2.36 3.07 -3.56
C SER A 129 1.61 1.83 -4.06
N SER A 130 1.18 0.94 -3.16
CA SER A 130 0.42 -0.27 -3.52
C SER A 130 -0.93 0.08 -4.17
N LEU A 131 -1.57 1.17 -3.75
CA LEU A 131 -2.78 1.69 -4.40
C LEU A 131 -2.52 2.38 -5.75
N GLY A 132 -1.25 2.47 -6.19
CA GLY A 132 -0.81 3.03 -7.46
C GLY A 132 -0.54 4.54 -7.44
N TYR A 133 -0.76 5.24 -6.32
CA TYR A 133 -0.73 6.71 -6.25
C TYR A 133 0.67 7.35 -6.25
N ASN A 134 1.72 6.61 -6.61
CA ASN A 134 3.11 7.10 -6.66
C ASN A 134 3.24 8.42 -7.43
N LEU A 135 2.74 8.49 -8.67
CA LEU A 135 2.84 9.68 -9.53
C LEU A 135 2.28 10.94 -8.83
N TYR A 136 1.12 10.78 -8.20
CA TYR A 136 0.39 11.85 -7.55
C TYR A 136 1.02 12.26 -6.22
N ALA A 137 1.49 11.29 -5.43
CA ALA A 137 2.25 11.55 -4.22
C ALA A 137 3.56 12.32 -4.54
N GLU A 138 4.29 11.93 -5.59
CA GLU A 138 5.51 12.65 -5.99
C GLU A 138 5.22 14.10 -6.40
N GLN A 139 4.15 14.34 -7.18
CA GLN A 139 3.71 15.70 -7.54
C GLN A 139 3.25 16.54 -6.34
N ALA A 140 2.71 15.91 -5.30
CA ALA A 140 2.27 16.57 -4.07
C ALA A 140 3.42 16.90 -3.08
N GLY A 141 4.67 16.78 -3.53
CA GLY A 141 5.86 17.12 -2.75
C GLY A 141 6.65 15.91 -2.26
N GLY A 142 6.45 14.74 -2.85
CA GLY A 142 7.28 13.55 -2.68
C GLY A 142 7.32 13.01 -1.25
N TYR A 143 8.29 12.14 -0.98
CA TYR A 143 8.43 11.55 0.35
C TYR A 143 8.94 12.56 1.40
N PRO A 144 8.35 12.60 2.61
CA PRO A 144 7.14 11.88 3.04
C PRO A 144 5.83 12.64 2.76
N LYS A 145 5.92 13.95 2.45
CA LYS A 145 4.80 14.89 2.44
C LYS A 145 3.65 14.48 1.51
N GLY A 146 3.96 14.18 0.25
CA GLY A 146 2.97 13.81 -0.75
C GLY A 146 2.31 12.47 -0.48
N TYR A 147 3.08 11.50 0.02
CA TYR A 147 2.55 10.20 0.44
C TYR A 147 1.61 10.32 1.65
N ILE A 148 1.97 11.12 2.66
CA ILE A 148 1.05 11.44 3.76
C ILE A 148 -0.20 12.18 3.23
N THR A 149 -0.03 13.11 2.29
CA THR A 149 -1.13 13.87 1.70
C THR A 149 -2.16 12.93 1.05
N TYR A 150 -1.71 12.01 0.20
CA TYR A 150 -2.60 11.03 -0.43
C TYR A 150 -3.10 9.98 0.55
N SER A 151 -2.30 9.60 1.54
CA SER A 151 -2.77 8.73 2.60
C SER A 151 -3.96 9.31 3.37
N ASN A 152 -3.96 10.62 3.62
CA ASN A 152 -5.09 11.30 4.24
C ASN A 152 -6.29 11.39 3.30
N ALA A 153 -6.06 11.69 2.02
CA ALA A 153 -7.11 11.78 1.01
C ALA A 153 -7.82 10.43 0.77
N LEU A 154 -7.09 9.33 0.92
CA LEU A 154 -7.58 7.95 0.80
C LEU A 154 -8.09 7.37 2.12
N GLU A 155 -8.12 8.17 3.19
CA GLU A 155 -8.59 7.77 4.52
C GLU A 155 -7.82 6.56 5.12
N ILE A 156 -6.57 6.32 4.72
CA ILE A 156 -5.76 5.18 5.21
C ILE A 156 -5.53 5.25 6.72
N SER A 157 -5.41 6.45 7.30
CA SER A 157 -5.27 6.65 8.75
C SER A 157 -6.58 6.99 9.45
N LYS A 158 -7.72 6.65 8.85
CA LYS A 158 -9.03 6.90 9.44
C LYS A 158 -9.15 6.25 10.81
N ASN A 159 -9.67 7.03 11.76
CA ASN A 159 -9.82 6.66 13.16
C ASN A 159 -8.52 6.42 13.91
N MET A 160 -7.40 7.00 13.46
CA MET A 160 -6.08 6.78 14.07
C MET A 160 -5.46 8.04 14.67
N SER A 161 -4.76 7.88 15.80
CA SER A 161 -3.85 8.89 16.36
C SER A 161 -2.40 8.43 16.22
N LEU A 162 -1.71 8.87 15.17
CA LEU A 162 -0.37 8.40 14.82
C LEU A 162 0.72 9.45 15.11
N ASP A 163 1.85 9.01 15.65
CA ASP A 163 3.09 9.78 15.61
C ASP A 163 3.86 9.39 14.34
N ASN A 164 3.71 10.19 13.29
CA ASN A 164 4.28 9.87 11.97
C ASN A 164 5.82 9.72 11.95
N SER A 165 6.53 10.07 13.02
CA SER A 165 7.99 9.91 13.13
C SER A 165 8.42 8.63 13.85
N ALA A 166 7.50 7.96 14.55
CA ALA A 166 7.79 6.75 15.30
C ALA A 166 7.75 5.48 14.43
N PHE A 167 8.23 4.37 15.00
CA PHE A 167 8.02 3.04 14.42
C PHE A 167 6.54 2.66 14.54
N ALA A 168 6.00 2.11 13.45
CA ALA A 168 4.63 1.63 13.40
C ALA A 168 4.48 0.33 14.19
N THR A 169 3.45 0.26 15.01
CA THR A 169 3.05 -1.00 15.63
C THR A 169 2.39 -1.91 14.59
N ARG A 170 2.43 -3.22 14.83
CA ARG A 170 1.71 -4.21 14.02
C ARG A 170 0.21 -3.94 14.02
N GLY A 171 -0.35 -3.50 15.15
CA GLY A 171 -1.76 -3.18 15.28
C GLY A 171 -2.16 -1.98 14.40
N ASP A 172 -1.35 -0.94 14.38
CA ASP A 172 -1.59 0.20 13.50
C ASP A 172 -1.40 -0.16 12.03
N ALA A 173 -0.39 -0.98 11.70
CA ALA A 173 -0.22 -1.47 10.34
C ALA A 173 -1.42 -2.28 9.86
N MET A 174 -1.97 -3.16 10.70
CA MET A 174 -3.20 -3.89 10.43
C MET A 174 -4.37 -2.94 10.17
N GLN A 175 -4.54 -1.89 10.98
CA GLN A 175 -5.62 -0.93 10.80
C GLN A 175 -5.46 -0.09 9.52
N MET A 176 -4.24 0.37 9.20
CA MET A 176 -3.96 1.13 7.98
C MET A 176 -4.18 0.28 6.73
N ILE A 177 -3.74 -0.97 6.73
CA ILE A 177 -3.96 -1.93 5.64
C ILE A 177 -5.45 -2.22 5.52
N TYR A 178 -6.17 -2.45 6.62
CA TYR A 178 -7.62 -2.66 6.61
C TYR A 178 -8.37 -1.47 5.99
N ASN A 179 -8.02 -0.23 6.37
CA ASN A 179 -8.60 0.97 5.78
C ASN A 179 -8.30 1.07 4.28
N SER A 180 -7.11 0.66 3.85
CA SER A 180 -6.73 0.66 2.43
C SER A 180 -7.52 -0.34 1.58
N LEU A 181 -8.13 -1.37 2.19
CA LEU A 181 -8.94 -2.35 1.45
C LEU A 181 -10.13 -1.71 0.73
N ASP A 182 -10.61 -0.59 1.27
CA ASP A 182 -11.76 0.16 0.76
C ASP A 182 -11.35 1.45 0.01
N ALA A 183 -10.05 1.69 -0.16
CA ALA A 183 -9.56 2.81 -0.95
C ALA A 183 -9.66 2.50 -2.46
N PRO A 184 -9.99 3.50 -3.30
CA PRO A 184 -9.96 3.32 -4.75
C PRO A 184 -8.53 3.06 -5.23
N ILE A 185 -8.36 2.18 -6.21
CA ILE A 185 -7.07 1.94 -6.86
C ILE A 185 -6.85 2.93 -8.01
N MET A 186 -5.59 3.25 -8.29
CA MET A 186 -5.17 4.04 -9.44
C MET A 186 -4.22 3.25 -10.34
N GLU A 187 -4.42 3.35 -11.65
CA GLU A 187 -3.47 2.85 -12.65
C GLU A 187 -2.90 3.99 -13.48
N VAL A 188 -1.62 3.88 -13.81
CA VAL A 188 -0.96 4.72 -14.81
C VAL A 188 -0.70 3.85 -16.04
N ARG A 189 -1.25 4.24 -17.19
CA ARG A 189 -1.08 3.56 -18.47
C ARG A 189 -0.33 4.47 -19.43
N GLU A 190 0.61 3.91 -20.17
CA GLU A 190 1.28 4.61 -21.26
C GLU A 190 0.74 4.13 -22.61
N ASN A 191 0.13 5.04 -23.35
CA ASN A 191 -0.30 4.81 -24.71
C ASN A 191 0.75 5.35 -25.67
N VAL A 192 1.31 4.47 -26.50
CA VAL A 192 2.24 4.88 -27.55
C VAL A 192 1.44 5.12 -28.84
N GLU A 193 1.36 6.37 -29.26
CA GLU A 193 0.74 6.75 -30.53
C GLU A 193 1.60 6.28 -31.73
N ILE A 194 0.97 6.23 -32.90
CA ILE A 194 1.60 5.77 -34.16
C ILE A 194 2.83 6.62 -34.52
N ASP A 195 2.86 7.90 -34.14
CA ASP A 195 3.99 8.80 -34.39
C ASP A 195 5.12 8.70 -33.35
N GLY A 196 5.00 7.78 -32.38
CA GLY A 196 5.96 7.58 -31.29
C GLY A 196 5.76 8.51 -30.11
N THR A 197 4.70 9.31 -30.07
CA THR A 197 4.31 10.08 -28.88
C THR A 197 3.83 9.14 -27.78
N VAL A 198 4.32 9.32 -26.55
CA VAL A 198 3.83 8.61 -25.37
C VAL A 198 2.85 9.51 -24.63
N GLU A 199 1.60 9.07 -24.53
CA GLU A 199 0.56 9.68 -23.73
C GLU A 199 0.38 8.89 -22.43
N THR A 200 0.58 9.55 -21.29
CA THR A 200 0.31 8.96 -19.98
C THR A 200 -1.15 9.19 -19.59
N VAL A 201 -1.91 8.11 -19.44
CA VAL A 201 -3.31 8.11 -19.01
C VAL A 201 -3.40 7.61 -17.58
N VAL A 202 -4.07 8.36 -16.71
CA VAL A 202 -4.31 7.98 -15.32
C VAL A 202 -5.75 7.54 -15.16
N MET A 203 -5.96 6.34 -14.64
CA MET A 203 -7.26 5.76 -14.36
C MET A 203 -7.45 5.67 -12.85
N ILE A 204 -8.46 6.34 -12.31
CA ILE A 204 -8.83 6.23 -10.90
C ILE A 204 -10.17 5.50 -10.83
N TYR A 205 -10.22 4.39 -10.10
CA TYR A 205 -11.39 3.53 -9.97
C TYR A 205 -12.23 3.91 -8.74
N ASP A 206 -12.76 5.13 -8.75
CA ASP A 206 -13.48 5.74 -7.62
C ASP A 206 -15.02 5.67 -7.71
N GLY A 207 -15.56 5.04 -8.75
CA GLY A 207 -16.99 5.00 -9.02
C GLY A 207 -17.57 6.29 -9.62
N LYS A 208 -16.76 7.34 -9.83
CA LYS A 208 -17.17 8.59 -10.47
C LYS A 208 -16.69 8.62 -11.91
N SER A 209 -15.38 8.47 -12.11
CA SER A 209 -14.75 8.52 -13.44
C SER A 209 -14.64 7.14 -14.06
N ASN A 210 -14.31 6.13 -13.25
CA ASN A 210 -14.28 4.73 -13.65
C ASN A 210 -15.05 3.89 -12.61
N PRO A 211 -15.47 2.66 -12.94
CA PRO A 211 -16.10 1.77 -11.97
C PRO A 211 -15.26 1.64 -10.69
N PHE A 212 -15.91 1.53 -9.54
CA PHE A 212 -15.20 1.44 -8.27
C PHE A 212 -14.50 0.07 -8.14
N ILE A 213 -13.17 0.10 -8.01
CA ILE A 213 -12.29 -1.05 -7.79
C ILE A 213 -11.42 -0.75 -6.57
N SER A 214 -11.36 -1.71 -5.65
CA SER A 214 -10.54 -1.67 -4.44
C SER A 214 -10.01 -3.06 -4.14
N PHE A 215 -8.97 -3.15 -3.29
CA PHE A 215 -8.42 -4.42 -2.84
C PHE A 215 -9.48 -5.34 -2.21
N ARG A 216 -10.43 -4.81 -1.44
CA ARG A 216 -11.53 -5.63 -0.87
C ARG A 216 -12.32 -6.35 -1.96
N LYS A 217 -12.62 -5.67 -3.07
CA LYS A 217 -13.41 -6.25 -4.17
C LYS A 217 -12.62 -7.30 -4.94
N ILE A 218 -11.30 -7.11 -5.06
CA ILE A 218 -10.39 -8.10 -5.65
C ILE A 218 -10.36 -9.35 -4.76
N LEU A 219 -10.11 -9.16 -3.46
CA LEU A 219 -10.04 -10.25 -2.48
C LEU A 219 -11.36 -11.00 -2.27
N SER A 220 -12.51 -10.33 -2.45
CA SER A 220 -13.83 -10.96 -2.38
C SER A 220 -14.25 -11.65 -3.68
N GLY A 221 -13.47 -11.53 -4.76
CA GLY A 221 -13.78 -12.07 -6.07
C GLY A 221 -14.93 -11.33 -6.79
N GLU A 222 -15.26 -10.11 -6.36
CA GLU A 222 -16.27 -9.27 -7.02
C GLU A 222 -15.76 -8.67 -8.34
N VAL A 223 -14.45 -8.51 -8.49
CA VAL A 223 -13.79 -8.01 -9.69
C VAL A 223 -12.51 -8.80 -9.95
N GLU A 224 -12.23 -9.10 -11.23
CA GLU A 224 -10.92 -9.54 -11.68
C GLU A 224 -10.13 -8.28 -12.07
N TYR A 225 -8.90 -8.18 -11.56
CA TYR A 225 -8.00 -7.04 -11.76
C TYR A 225 -6.66 -7.56 -12.28
#